data_AF-A0A2E0SF20-F1
#
_entry.id   AF-A0A2E0SF20-F1
#
_cell.length_a   1.000
_cell.length_b   1.000
_cell.length_c   1.000
_cell.angle_alpha   90.00
_cell.angle_beta   90.00
_cell.angle_gamma   90.00
#
_symmetry.space_group_name_H-M   'P 1'
#
loop_
_entity.id
_entity.type
_entity.pdbx_description
1 polymer ?
#
loop_
_entity_poly.entity_id
_entity_poly.type
_entity_poly.pdbx_seq_one_letter_code
_entity_poly.pdbx_strand_id
1 'polypeptide(L)' 'MPKGELNDARDEIFNYLHELRESGTINMFGAPQVIQDVFGLPKNVAREIFIEWTQTFTTNQT' A
#
# COMPACT_ATOMS: atom_id res chain seq x y z
N MET A 1 10.70 -4.91 11.80
CA MET A 1 9.33 -5.07 12.31
C MET A 1 9.03 -6.56 12.45
N PRO A 2 8.58 -7.03 13.61
CA PRO A 2 8.11 -8.41 13.79
C PRO A 2 6.87 -8.68 12.93
N LYS A 3 6.70 -9.94 12.49
CA LYS A 3 5.70 -10.34 11.48
C LYS A 3 4.24 -10.09 11.89
N GLY A 4 3.94 -10.02 13.20
CA GLY A 4 2.60 -9.76 13.73
C GLY A 4 2.16 -8.29 13.63
N GLU A 5 3.05 -7.33 13.95
CA GLU A 5 2.78 -5.89 13.82
C GLU A 5 2.60 -5.44 12.35
N LEU A 6 3.13 -6.24 11.42
CA LEU A 6 3.04 -5.99 9.99
C LEU A 6 1.66 -6.30 9.37
N ASN A 7 0.76 -6.98 10.09
CA ASN A 7 -0.59 -7.25 9.58
C ASN A 7 -1.50 -6.04 9.80
N ASP A 8 -1.57 -5.50 11.02
CA ASP A 8 -2.38 -4.32 11.33
C ASP A 8 -1.91 -3.09 10.53
N ALA A 9 -0.59 -2.97 10.32
CA ALA A 9 0.00 -1.91 9.49
C ALA A 9 -0.40 -2.02 8.00
N ARG A 10 -0.68 -3.23 7.47
CA ARG A 10 -1.07 -3.40 6.06
C ARG A 10 -2.47 -2.88 5.79
N ASP A 11 -3.42 -3.15 6.68
CA ASP A 11 -4.80 -2.67 6.54
C ASP A 11 -4.86 -1.14 6.54
N GLU A 12 -4.07 -0.49 7.41
CA GLU A 12 -3.91 0.96 7.42
C GLU A 12 -3.34 1.48 6.09
N ILE A 13 -2.27 0.86 5.59
CA ILE A 13 -1.64 1.25 4.31
C ILE A 13 -2.61 1.03 3.14
N PHE A 14 -3.42 -0.04 3.16
CA PHE A 14 -4.39 -0.32 2.10
C PHE A 14 -5.52 0.70 2.06
N ASN A 15 -6.04 1.10 3.23
CA ASN A 15 -7.01 2.18 3.34
C ASN A 15 -6.43 3.50 2.82
N TYR A 16 -5.20 3.82 3.24
CA TYR A 16 -4.49 5.00 2.74
C TYR A 16 -4.31 4.98 1.21
N LEU A 17 -3.94 3.84 0.63
CA LEU A 17 -3.81 3.69 -0.82
C LEU A 17 -5.15 3.81 -1.56
N HIS A 18 -6.25 3.38 -0.93
CA HIS A 18 -7.59 3.57 -1.48
C HIS A 18 -7.93 5.05 -1.57
N GLU A 19 -7.80 5.79 -0.46
CA GLU A 19 -8.03 7.24 -0.41
C GLU A 19 -7.12 8.00 -1.38
N LEU A 20 -5.83 7.64 -1.44
CA LEU A 20 -4.87 8.23 -2.35
C LEU A 20 -5.27 8.02 -3.81
N ARG A 21 -5.75 6.81 -4.16
CA ARG A 21 -6.26 6.51 -5.50
C ARG A 21 -7.53 7.31 -5.81
N GLU A 22 -8.49 7.37 -4.88
CA GLU A 22 -9.73 8.13 -5.05
C GLU A 22 -9.48 9.63 -5.20
N SER A 23 -8.47 10.16 -4.51
CA SER A 23 -8.10 11.58 -4.60
C SER A 23 -7.62 11.99 -6.00
N GLY A 24 -7.07 11.06 -6.78
CA GLY A 24 -6.48 11.34 -8.09
C GLY A 24 -5.28 12.30 -8.06
N THR A 25 -4.73 12.60 -6.88
CA THR A 25 -3.67 13.61 -6.70
C THR A 25 -2.32 13.19 -7.26
N ILE A 26 -2.06 11.88 -7.37
CA ILE A 26 -0.83 11.33 -7.95
C ILE A 26 -1.12 10.21 -8.94
N ASN A 27 -0.14 9.93 -9.81
CA ASN A 27 -0.10 8.65 -10.50
C ASN A 27 0.28 7.55 -9.49
N MET A 28 -0.51 6.48 -9.41
CA MET A 28 -0.31 5.40 -8.42
C MET A 28 1.00 4.62 -8.60
N PHE A 29 1.72 4.74 -9.73
CA PHE A 29 3.11 4.23 -9.83
C PHE A 29 4.07 4.94 -8.87
N GLY A 30 3.71 6.13 -8.38
CA GLY A 30 4.42 6.85 -7.32
C GLY A 30 4.07 6.41 -5.90
N ALA A 31 3.00 5.62 -5.72
CA ALA A 31 2.52 5.23 -4.40
C ALA A 31 3.55 4.46 -3.54
N PRO A 32 4.42 3.59 -4.09
CA PRO A 32 5.49 2.96 -3.30
C PRO A 32 6.46 3.97 -2.66
N GLN A 33 6.67 5.15 -3.26
CA GLN A 33 7.49 6.20 -2.63
C GLN A 33 6.72 6.86 -1.48
N VAL A 34 5.44 7.17 -1.68
CA VAL A 34 4.59 7.75 -0.65
C VAL A 34 4.46 6.83 0.56
N ILE A 35 4.36 5.51 0.37
CA ILE A 35 4.34 4.54 1.48
C ILE A 35 5.64 4.61 2.30
N GLN A 36 6.81 4.73 1.64
CA GLN A 36 8.09 4.87 2.34
C GLN A 36 8.11 6.15 3.19
N ASP A 37 7.68 7.25 2.60
CA ASP A 37 7.76 8.57 3.23
C ASP A 37 6.77 8.72 4.39
N VAL A 38 5.55 8.19 4.25
CA VAL A 38 4.47 8.29 5.26
C VAL A 38 4.66 7.28 6.38
N PHE A 39 5.00 6.03 6.06
CA PHE A 39 5.06 4.93 7.04
C PHE A 39 6.49 4.57 7.47
N GLY A 40 7.51 5.27 6.96
CA GLY A 40 8.91 5.02 7.31
C GLY A 40 9.43 3.65 6.87
N LEU A 41 8.83 3.08 5.81
CA LEU A 41 9.11 1.71 5.38
C LEU A 41 10.32 1.63 4.43
N PRO A 42 11.09 0.53 4.49
CA PRO A 42 12.09 0.24 3.46
C PRO A 42 11.46 0.10 2.08
N LYS A 43 12.17 0.53 1.04
CA LYS A 43 11.75 0.47 -0.37
C LYS A 43 11.20 -0.88 -0.82
N ASN A 44 11.82 -1.98 -0.39
CA ASN A 44 11.38 -3.34 -0.75
C ASN A 44 10.04 -3.68 -0.10
N VAL A 45 9.85 -3.33 1.18
CA VAL A 45 8.61 -3.57 1.92
C VAL A 45 7.47 -2.72 1.34
N ALA A 46 7.72 -1.43 1.08
CA ALA A 46 6.72 -0.56 0.47
C ALA A 46 6.26 -1.05 -0.92
N ARG A 47 7.19 -1.59 -1.73
CA ARG A 47 6.85 -2.20 -3.02
C ARG A 47 6.04 -3.49 -2.87
N GLU A 48 6.41 -4.35 -1.94
CA GLU A 48 5.69 -5.59 -1.66
C GLU A 48 4.24 -5.30 -1.26
N ILE A 49 4.04 -4.39 -0.30
CA ILE A 49 2.71 -3.96 0.14
C ILE A 49 1.89 -3.35 -1.00
N PHE A 50 2.50 -2.50 -1.83
CA PHE A 50 1.81 -1.95 -3.00
C PHE A 50 1.37 -3.04 -3.98
N ILE A 51 2.21 -4.05 -4.25
CA ILE A 51 1.86 -5.17 -5.12
C ILE A 51 0.71 -5.99 -4.52
N GLU A 52 0.80 -6.34 -3.24
CA GLU A 52 -0.27 -7.03 -2.50
C GLU A 52 -1.60 -6.26 -2.62
N TRP A 53 -1.57 -4.93 -2.44
CA TRP A 53 -2.75 -4.08 -2.61
C TRP A 53 -3.31 -4.14 -4.03
N THR A 54 -2.47 -4.09 -5.08
CA THR A 54 -2.95 -4.19 -6.47
C THR A 54 -3.62 -5.52 -6.79
N GLN A 55 -3.22 -6.61 -6.12
CA GLN A 55 -3.81 -7.93 -6.31
C GLN A 55 -5.24 -8.01 -5.77
N THR A 56 -5.61 -7.20 -4.78
CA THR A 56 -6.99 -7.15 -4.25
C THR A 56 -8.04 -6.80 -5.31
N PHE A 57 -7.65 -6.06 -6.36
CA PHE A 57 -8.53 -5.73 -7.49
C PHE A 57 -8.70 -6.88 -8.50
N THR A 58 -7.76 -7.84 -8.52
CA THR A 58 -7.83 -9.01 -9.39
C THR A 58 -8.72 -10.09 -8.79
N THR A 59 -8.78 -10.18 -7.45
CA THR A 59 -9.57 -11.18 -6.73
C THR A 59 -11.07 -10.82 -6.61
N ASN A 60 -11.45 -9.55 -6.81
CA ASN A 60 -12.85 -9.09 -6.73
C ASN A 60 -13.63 -9.15 -8.07
N GLN A 61 -13.27 -10.08 -8.97
CA GLN A 61 -14.06 -10.39 -10.18
C GLN A 61 -14.64 -11.81 -10.09
N THR A 62 -15.74 -11.98 -9.34
CA THR A 62 -16.69 -13.10 -9.46
C THR A 62 -18.10 -12.59 -9.28
#